data_AF-A0A2D7VZD9-F1
#
_entry.id   AF-A0A2D7VZD9-F1
#
_cell.length_a   1.000
_cell.length_b   1.000
_cell.length_c   1.000
_cell.angle_alpha   90.00
_cell.angle_beta   90.00
_cell.angle_gamma   90.00
#
_symmetry.space_group_name_H-M   'P 1'
#
loop_
_entity.id
_entity.type
_entity.pdbx_description
1 polymer ?
#
loop_
_entity_poly.entity_id
_entity_poly.type
_entity_poly.pdbx_seq_one_letter_code
_entity_poly.pdbx_strand_id
1 'polypeptide(L)'
;MSQIPQLMSGRALEHGISLMVDHGGKSSKKMHVISQANADVADGSALNNSTDETALASYTIPKNTLVAGSTIRIRAAGILSAHATGNATIQLKLDTSDTAIGSAESIATTGSTGSLNANDIYDFDSLIQVRTAGSSGTAVGVTNFSFETPTTAGEHSLKPSFTLDTTKDNIVQITGEFAAANAGNTLVNGIFVVDVVNPST
;
A
#
# COMPACT_ATOMS: atom_id res chain seq x y z
N MET A 1 -35.33 28.92 -33.60
CA MET A 1 -34.25 27.91 -33.55
C MET A 1 -32.94 28.65 -33.34
N SER A 2 -32.43 28.65 -32.10
CA SER A 2 -31.18 29.35 -31.76
C SER A 2 -30.01 28.41 -32.02
N GLN A 3 -29.13 28.76 -32.97
CA GLN A 3 -27.92 27.99 -33.25
C GLN A 3 -26.83 28.40 -32.25
N ILE A 4 -26.34 27.42 -31.49
CA ILE A 4 -25.16 27.57 -30.65
C ILE A 4 -23.96 27.83 -31.59
N PRO A 5 -23.23 28.95 -31.43
CA PRO A 5 -22.06 29.22 -32.25
C PRO A 5 -21.01 28.14 -32.05
N GLN A 6 -20.66 27.44 -33.12
CA GLN A 6 -19.55 26.51 -33.15
C GLN A 6 -18.26 27.34 -33.01
N LEU A 7 -17.51 27.12 -31.92
CA LEU A 7 -16.19 27.73 -31.69
C LEU A 7 -15.23 27.29 -32.82
N MET A 8 -15.12 28.12 -33.85
CA MET A 8 -14.10 27.99 -34.88
C MET A 8 -12.75 28.44 -34.31
N SER A 9 -11.80 27.50 -34.31
CA SER A 9 -10.35 27.69 -34.29
C SER A 9 -9.83 29.03 -33.72
N GLY A 10 -9.78 29.13 -32.40
CA GLY A 10 -9.08 30.19 -31.69
C GLY A 10 -7.86 29.63 -30.97
N ARG A 11 -6.67 30.04 -31.41
CA ARG A 11 -5.38 29.74 -30.77
C ARG A 11 -5.41 30.09 -29.29
N ALA A 12 -5.20 29.11 -28.42
CA ALA A 12 -4.65 29.30 -27.09
C ALA A 12 -4.04 27.98 -26.62
N LEU A 13 -2.99 28.08 -25.80
CA LEU A 13 -2.17 27.02 -25.19
C LEU A 13 -0.89 26.67 -25.96
N GLU A 14 -0.02 27.66 -26.12
CA GLU A 14 1.40 27.35 -26.39
C GLU A 14 2.12 26.77 -25.16
N HIS A 15 1.64 26.93 -23.92
CA HIS A 15 2.28 26.32 -22.73
C HIS A 15 1.31 25.98 -21.57
N GLY A 16 0.03 25.74 -21.86
CA GLY A 16 -0.94 25.41 -20.80
C GLY A 16 -1.49 24.01 -21.00
N ILE A 17 -1.37 23.17 -19.97
CA ILE A 17 -2.01 21.86 -19.90
C ILE A 17 -3.51 22.08 -20.12
N SER A 18 -4.02 21.71 -21.31
CA SER A 18 -5.44 21.71 -21.59
C SER A 18 -6.04 20.46 -20.92
N LEU A 19 -6.68 20.62 -19.77
CA LEU A 19 -7.58 19.61 -19.26
C LEU A 19 -8.88 19.69 -20.08
N MET A 20 -8.89 19.03 -21.23
CA MET A 20 -10.14 18.72 -21.93
C MET A 20 -10.91 17.70 -21.10
N VAL A 21 -11.81 18.18 -20.24
CA VAL A 21 -12.84 17.35 -19.63
C VAL A 21 -13.92 17.13 -20.69
N ASP A 22 -13.91 15.98 -21.35
CA ASP A 22 -15.04 15.53 -22.18
C ASP A 22 -16.22 15.24 -21.25
N HIS A 23 -17.29 16.04 -21.36
CA HIS A 23 -18.49 15.91 -20.55
C HIS A 23 -19.46 14.85 -21.11
N GLY A 24 -18.99 13.90 -21.93
CA GLY A 24 -19.78 12.76 -22.39
C GLY A 24 -20.64 13.05 -23.62
N GLY A 25 -20.16 13.90 -24.53
CA GLY A 25 -20.87 14.22 -25.77
C GLY A 25 -20.76 13.09 -26.81
N LYS A 26 -21.64 12.06 -26.74
CA LYS A 26 -21.80 10.94 -27.71
C LYS A 26 -20.54 10.11 -28.07
N SER A 27 -19.36 10.53 -27.64
CA SER A 27 -18.10 9.81 -27.73
C SER A 27 -18.05 8.81 -26.58
N SER A 28 -17.97 7.53 -26.89
CA SER A 28 -17.85 6.43 -25.92
C SER A 28 -16.54 6.46 -25.12
N LYS A 29 -15.70 7.48 -25.28
CA LYS A 29 -14.44 7.65 -24.56
C LYS A 29 -14.73 8.27 -23.19
N LYS A 30 -15.01 7.41 -22.22
CA LYS A 30 -15.10 7.79 -20.80
C LYS A 30 -13.78 8.43 -20.37
N MET A 31 -13.87 9.40 -19.44
CA MET A 31 -12.71 9.93 -18.72
C MET A 31 -11.86 8.77 -18.20
N HIS A 32 -10.62 8.66 -18.70
CA HIS A 32 -9.68 7.66 -18.23
C HIS A 32 -9.14 8.18 -16.89
N VAL A 33 -9.64 7.62 -15.78
CA VAL A 33 -9.04 7.84 -14.46
C VAL A 33 -7.69 7.14 -14.48
N ILE A 34 -6.61 7.93 -14.54
CA ILE A 34 -5.24 7.43 -14.76
C ILE A 34 -4.64 6.80 -13.48
N SER A 35 -5.27 7.04 -12.32
CA SER A 35 -5.00 6.31 -11.08
C SER A 35 -6.23 6.38 -10.17
N GLN A 36 -6.64 5.25 -9.63
CA GLN A 36 -7.58 5.18 -8.52
C GLN A 36 -6.88 4.39 -7.41
N ALA A 37 -6.73 5.01 -6.24
CA ALA A 37 -6.23 4.32 -5.07
C ALA A 37 -7.19 3.18 -4.71
N ASN A 38 -6.65 2.00 -4.45
CA ASN A 38 -7.42 0.90 -3.89
C ASN A 38 -7.43 1.08 -2.38
N ALA A 39 -8.62 1.18 -1.81
CA ALA A 39 -8.82 1.29 -0.38
C ALA A 39 -9.82 0.22 0.04
N ASP A 40 -9.48 -0.51 1.10
CA ASP A 40 -10.42 -1.44 1.69
C ASP A 40 -11.61 -0.67 2.29
N VAL A 41 -12.82 -1.20 2.06
CA VAL A 41 -14.09 -0.58 2.51
C VAL A 41 -14.52 -1.11 3.88
N ALA A 42 -13.79 -2.09 4.41
CA ALA A 42 -14.06 -2.73 5.69
C ALA A 42 -12.74 -3.13 6.37
N ASP A 43 -12.83 -3.46 7.66
CA ASP A 43 -11.69 -3.99 8.40
C ASP A 43 -11.13 -5.26 7.75
N GLY A 44 -9.82 -5.43 7.91
CA GLY A 44 -9.10 -6.62 7.49
C GLY A 44 -9.38 -7.84 8.37
N SER A 45 -8.68 -8.94 8.07
CA SER A 45 -8.74 -10.14 8.89
C SER A 45 -8.13 -9.89 10.26
N ALA A 46 -8.83 -10.33 11.31
CA ALA A 46 -8.33 -10.27 12.67
C ALA A 46 -7.36 -11.43 12.95
N LEU A 47 -6.19 -11.12 13.50
CA LEU A 47 -5.29 -12.09 14.09
C LEU A 47 -5.63 -12.23 15.58
N ASN A 48 -6.05 -13.43 16.01
CA ASN A 48 -6.43 -13.71 17.39
C ASN A 48 -5.56 -14.82 17.97
N ASN A 49 -4.95 -14.60 19.14
CA ASN A 49 -4.31 -15.65 19.94
C ASN A 49 -3.40 -16.61 19.14
N SER A 50 -2.60 -16.09 18.20
CA SER A 50 -1.75 -16.93 17.34
C SER A 50 -0.36 -16.35 17.18
N THR A 51 0.61 -17.25 17.13
CA THR A 51 2.02 -16.97 16.80
C THR A 51 2.30 -17.22 15.32
N ASP A 52 1.31 -17.62 14.53
CA ASP A 52 1.48 -17.79 13.09
C ASP A 52 1.33 -16.44 12.39
N GLU A 53 2.32 -16.07 11.58
CA GLU A 53 2.26 -14.85 10.77
C GLU A 53 1.02 -14.88 9.87
N THR A 54 0.18 -13.87 10.01
CA THR A 54 -1.13 -13.79 9.36
C THR A 54 -1.27 -12.48 8.60
N ALA A 55 -1.77 -12.56 7.35
CA ALA A 55 -2.12 -11.38 6.58
C ALA A 55 -3.38 -10.73 7.16
N LEU A 56 -3.28 -9.46 7.51
CA LEU A 56 -4.37 -8.67 8.08
C LEU A 56 -5.12 -7.97 6.96
N ALA A 57 -4.41 -7.44 5.97
CA ALA A 57 -4.97 -6.93 4.72
C ALA A 57 -3.98 -7.16 3.58
N SER A 58 -4.50 -7.27 2.36
CA SER A 58 -3.70 -7.53 1.17
C SER A 58 -4.32 -6.94 -0.09
N TYR A 59 -3.48 -6.47 -1.00
CA TYR A 59 -3.88 -5.98 -2.30
C TYR A 59 -2.94 -6.50 -3.38
N THR A 60 -3.52 -7.05 -4.45
CA THR A 60 -2.78 -7.57 -5.59
C THR A 60 -2.66 -6.50 -6.67
N ILE A 61 -1.44 -6.05 -6.93
CA ILE A 61 -1.08 -5.28 -8.11
C ILE A 61 -0.95 -6.27 -9.28
N PRO A 62 -1.77 -6.16 -10.34
CA PRO A 62 -1.70 -7.10 -11.46
C PRO A 62 -0.34 -7.05 -12.17
N LYS A 63 0.08 -8.18 -12.73
CA LYS A 63 1.29 -8.29 -13.54
C LYS A 63 1.37 -7.24 -14.64
N ASN A 64 2.59 -6.79 -14.94
CA ASN A 64 2.89 -5.78 -15.95
C ASN A 64 2.25 -4.40 -15.69
N THR A 65 1.68 -4.16 -14.51
CA THR A 65 1.19 -2.83 -14.11
C THR A 65 2.33 -1.88 -13.76
N LEU A 66 3.37 -2.43 -13.11
CA LEU A 66 4.55 -1.70 -12.66
C LEU A 66 5.58 -1.60 -13.78
N VAL A 67 6.01 -0.36 -14.05
CA VAL A 67 7.07 -0.03 -15.00
C VAL A 67 8.22 0.67 -14.26
N ALA A 68 9.36 0.85 -14.93
CA ALA A 68 10.44 1.66 -14.36
C ALA A 68 9.94 3.08 -14.07
N GLY A 69 10.14 3.56 -12.85
CA GLY A 69 9.63 4.83 -12.37
C GLY A 69 8.29 4.77 -11.65
N SER A 70 7.57 3.64 -11.67
CA SER A 70 6.34 3.47 -10.88
C SER A 70 6.61 3.66 -9.39
N THR A 71 5.65 4.29 -8.71
CA THR A 71 5.67 4.47 -7.25
C THR A 71 4.43 3.81 -6.65
N ILE A 72 4.65 2.91 -5.69
CA ILE A 72 3.61 2.30 -4.88
C ILE A 72 3.57 3.08 -3.56
N ARG A 73 2.41 3.64 -3.22
CA ARG A 73 2.14 4.38 -1.99
C ARG A 73 1.21 3.55 -1.13
N ILE A 74 1.60 3.30 0.10
CA ILE A 74 0.87 2.40 0.99
C ILE A 74 0.60 3.12 2.29
N ARG A 75 -0.65 3.10 2.72
CA ARG A 75 -1.04 3.52 4.07
C ARG A 75 -1.78 2.37 4.74
N ALA A 76 -1.26 1.93 5.87
CA ALA A 76 -1.91 0.93 6.70
C ALA A 76 -2.00 1.45 8.14
N ALA A 77 -3.12 1.21 8.80
CA ALA A 77 -3.25 1.50 10.22
C ALA A 77 -4.27 0.56 10.86
N GLY A 78 -4.05 0.23 12.11
CA GLY A 78 -4.93 -0.65 12.84
C GLY A 78 -4.77 -0.52 14.33
N ILE A 79 -5.55 -1.35 15.01
CA ILE A 79 -5.55 -1.43 16.45
C ILE A 79 -5.11 -2.82 16.86
N LEU A 80 -4.47 -2.87 18.02
CA LEU A 80 -4.26 -4.11 18.73
C LEU A 80 -4.88 -4.02 20.11
N SER A 81 -5.29 -5.18 20.60
CA SER A 81 -5.53 -5.40 22.00
C SER A 81 -4.63 -6.55 22.39
N ALA A 82 -3.83 -6.37 23.42
CA ALA A 82 -2.98 -7.44 23.89
C ALA A 82 -2.90 -7.43 25.39
N HIS A 83 -2.56 -8.60 25.92
CA HIS A 83 -2.30 -8.76 27.33
C HIS A 83 -0.97 -8.07 27.68
N ALA A 84 -0.91 -7.44 28.86
CA ALA A 84 0.12 -6.50 29.35
C ALA A 84 1.60 -6.98 29.36
N THR A 85 1.91 -8.13 28.77
CA THR A 85 3.27 -8.67 28.63
C THR A 85 3.55 -9.27 27.25
N GLY A 86 2.58 -9.25 26.33
CA GLY A 86 2.76 -9.74 24.96
C GLY A 86 3.58 -8.76 24.14
N ASN A 87 4.33 -9.31 23.17
CA ASN A 87 4.96 -8.55 22.10
C ASN A 87 4.27 -8.92 20.77
N ALA A 88 4.20 -7.99 19.84
CA ALA A 88 3.69 -8.22 18.49
C ALA A 88 4.69 -7.69 17.47
N THR A 89 4.65 -8.28 16.28
CA THR A 89 5.42 -7.84 15.13
C THR A 89 4.46 -7.65 13.97
N ILE A 90 4.49 -6.45 13.38
CA ILE A 90 3.68 -6.11 12.21
C ILE A 90 4.64 -5.81 11.07
N GLN A 91 4.34 -6.33 9.88
CA GLN A 91 5.24 -6.21 8.74
C GLN A 91 4.49 -5.75 7.51
N LEU A 92 5.08 -4.79 6.79
CA LEU A 92 4.70 -4.47 5.43
C LEU A 92 5.55 -5.31 4.48
N LYS A 93 4.90 -6.14 3.67
CA LYS A 93 5.58 -7.04 2.74
C LYS A 93 5.11 -6.80 1.30
N LEU A 94 6.03 -7.06 0.38
CA LEU A 94 5.76 -7.11 -1.05
C LEU A 94 6.16 -8.49 -1.57
N ASP A 95 5.18 -9.26 -2.00
CA ASP A 95 5.38 -10.61 -2.54
C ASP A 95 5.20 -10.65 -4.05
N THR A 96 5.90 -11.57 -4.69
CA THR A 96 5.70 -11.98 -6.10
C THR A 96 5.24 -13.44 -6.22
N SER A 97 5.10 -14.13 -5.09
CA SER A 97 4.63 -15.50 -4.95
C SER A 97 3.13 -15.52 -4.63
N ASP A 98 2.41 -16.45 -5.25
CA ASP A 98 0.97 -16.65 -5.01
C ASP A 98 0.68 -17.47 -3.73
N THR A 99 1.70 -17.87 -2.96
CA THR A 99 1.57 -19.07 -2.11
C THR A 99 2.14 -19.01 -0.69
N ALA A 100 2.85 -17.98 -0.22
CA ALA A 100 3.16 -17.91 1.21
C ALA A 100 3.56 -16.53 1.71
N ILE A 101 2.89 -16.09 2.78
CA ILE A 101 3.30 -14.95 3.61
C ILE A 101 4.81 -15.03 3.96
N GLY A 102 5.35 -16.23 4.21
CA GLY A 102 6.75 -16.45 4.61
C GLY A 102 7.83 -16.26 3.54
N SER A 103 7.49 -16.23 2.24
CA SER A 103 8.47 -15.95 1.16
C SER A 103 8.47 -14.51 0.67
N ALA A 104 7.56 -13.68 1.19
CA ALA A 104 7.43 -12.29 0.80
C ALA A 104 8.61 -11.45 1.30
N GLU A 105 9.07 -10.51 0.47
CA GLU A 105 10.12 -9.56 0.85
C GLU A 105 9.55 -8.58 1.88
N SER A 106 10.15 -8.54 3.09
CA SER A 106 9.78 -7.53 4.08
C SER A 106 10.36 -6.17 3.69
N ILE A 107 9.47 -5.20 3.51
CA ILE A 107 9.79 -3.80 3.21
C ILE A 107 10.06 -3.06 4.51
N ALA A 108 9.24 -3.30 5.53
CA ALA A 108 9.41 -2.78 6.87
C ALA A 108 8.77 -3.73 7.89
N THR A 109 9.36 -3.77 9.08
CA THR A 109 8.93 -4.59 10.20
C THR A 109 8.95 -3.72 11.44
N THR A 110 7.85 -3.68 12.22
CA THR A 110 7.91 -3.09 13.55
C THR A 110 8.89 -3.90 14.38
N GLY A 111 9.77 -3.26 15.14
CA GLY A 111 10.51 -3.98 16.18
C GLY A 111 9.56 -4.76 17.11
N SER A 112 10.07 -5.75 17.83
CA SER A 112 9.31 -6.40 18.90
C SER A 112 8.93 -5.35 19.94
N THR A 113 7.66 -4.98 19.97
CA THR A 113 7.15 -3.98 20.89
C THR A 113 7.14 -4.57 22.29
N GLY A 114 7.53 -3.80 23.30
CA GLY A 114 7.32 -4.19 24.70
C GLY A 114 5.83 -4.20 25.06
N SER A 115 5.53 -4.13 26.37
CA SER A 115 4.16 -4.19 26.93
C SER A 115 3.10 -3.53 26.06
N LEU A 116 2.32 -4.37 25.39
CA LEU A 116 1.16 -3.96 24.62
C LEU A 116 -0.03 -3.72 25.53
N ASN A 117 -0.80 -2.66 25.27
CA ASN A 117 -2.05 -2.35 25.95
C ASN A 117 -3.25 -2.49 25.02
N ALA A 118 -4.42 -2.44 25.62
CA ALA A 118 -5.66 -2.44 24.86
C ALA A 118 -5.82 -1.12 24.09
N ASN A 119 -6.09 -1.23 22.79
CA ASN A 119 -6.29 -0.13 21.85
C ASN A 119 -5.02 0.64 21.49
N ASP A 120 -3.84 0.04 21.66
CA ASP A 120 -2.63 0.61 21.06
C ASP A 120 -2.79 0.62 19.53
N ILE A 121 -2.28 1.68 18.92
CA ILE A 121 -2.39 1.92 17.48
C ILE A 121 -1.06 1.60 16.81
N TYR A 122 -1.13 1.05 15.61
CA TYR A 122 0.00 1.00 14.69
C TYR A 122 -0.36 1.72 13.39
N ASP A 123 0.65 2.31 12.75
CA ASP A 123 0.50 2.90 11.42
C ASP A 123 1.77 2.75 10.59
N PHE A 124 1.56 2.68 9.28
CA PHE A 124 2.58 2.61 8.24
C PHE A 124 2.25 3.60 7.14
N ASP A 125 3.26 4.37 6.73
CA ASP A 125 3.27 5.20 5.53
C ASP A 125 4.51 4.82 4.71
N SER A 126 4.30 4.19 3.57
CA SER A 126 5.37 3.63 2.75
C SER A 126 5.33 4.11 1.30
N LEU A 127 6.52 4.30 0.75
CA LEU A 127 6.80 4.67 -0.63
C LEU A 127 7.79 3.66 -1.21
N ILE A 128 7.37 2.90 -2.21
CA ILE A 128 8.22 1.97 -2.95
C ILE A 128 8.36 2.46 -4.39
N GLN A 129 9.60 2.70 -4.82
CA GLN A 129 9.90 3.11 -6.18
C GLN A 129 10.51 1.96 -6.98
N VAL A 130 9.87 1.62 -8.09
CA VAL A 130 10.39 0.65 -9.07
C VAL A 130 11.48 1.32 -9.91
N ARG A 131 12.69 0.76 -9.88
CA ARG A 131 13.87 1.26 -10.60
C ARG A 131 13.99 0.61 -11.98
N THR A 132 13.76 -0.69 -12.05
CA THR A 132 13.73 -1.45 -13.31
C THR A 132 12.57 -2.43 -13.30
N ALA A 133 11.98 -2.67 -14.47
CA ALA A 133 10.90 -3.63 -14.66
C ALA A 133 11.42 -4.93 -15.30
N GLY A 134 10.63 -6.00 -15.22
CA GLY A 134 10.94 -7.33 -15.75
C GLY A 134 11.07 -8.38 -14.65
N SER A 135 11.43 -9.61 -15.04
CA SER A 135 11.56 -10.76 -14.13
C SER A 135 12.73 -10.64 -13.15
N SER A 136 13.60 -9.66 -13.37
CA SER A 136 14.71 -9.29 -12.48
C SER A 136 14.71 -7.78 -12.25
N GLY A 137 13.51 -7.19 -12.19
CA GLY A 137 13.32 -5.80 -11.84
C GLY A 137 13.88 -5.49 -10.46
N THR A 138 13.98 -4.21 -10.15
CA THR A 138 14.52 -3.73 -8.88
C THR A 138 13.67 -2.61 -8.33
N ALA A 139 13.62 -2.47 -7.01
CA ALA A 139 12.90 -1.42 -6.32
C ALA A 139 13.65 -0.96 -5.07
N VAL A 140 13.30 0.22 -4.57
CA VAL A 140 13.79 0.80 -3.30
C VAL A 140 12.57 1.25 -2.52
N GLY A 141 12.56 1.01 -1.20
CA GLY A 141 11.44 1.37 -0.34
C GLY A 141 11.87 2.30 0.79
N VAL A 142 11.02 3.24 1.16
CA VAL A 142 11.11 3.96 2.42
C VAL A 142 9.79 3.83 3.15
N THR A 143 9.85 3.57 4.45
CA THR A 143 8.66 3.42 5.28
C THR A 143 8.86 4.19 6.56
N ASN A 144 7.88 5.02 6.88
CA ASN A 144 7.69 5.55 8.22
C ASN A 144 6.65 4.67 8.89
N PHE A 145 6.92 4.23 10.10
CA PHE A 145 5.92 3.53 10.87
C PHE A 145 5.99 4.01 12.31
N SER A 146 4.84 3.99 12.96
CA SER A 146 4.77 4.23 14.38
C SER A 146 3.92 3.15 15.03
N PHE A 147 4.23 2.95 16.30
CA PHE A 147 3.54 2.01 17.13
C PHE A 147 3.41 2.70 18.47
N GLU A 148 2.17 2.87 18.94
CA GLU A 148 1.89 3.57 20.17
C GLU A 148 2.36 2.72 21.36
N THR A 149 3.63 2.90 21.73
CA THR A 149 4.12 2.58 23.06
C THR A 149 4.73 3.85 23.67
N PRO A 150 4.73 4.03 25.00
CA PRO A 150 5.21 5.26 25.64
C PRO A 150 6.68 5.63 25.37
N THR A 151 7.44 4.75 24.73
CA THR A 151 8.91 4.84 24.62
C THR A 151 9.45 4.80 23.19
N THR A 152 8.64 4.46 22.18
CA THR A 152 9.14 4.26 20.82
C THR A 152 8.85 5.50 19.96
N ALA A 153 9.92 6.21 19.58
CA ALA A 153 9.82 7.25 18.56
C ALA A 153 9.42 6.60 17.22
N GLY A 154 8.76 7.35 16.34
CA GLY A 154 8.47 6.89 14.98
C GLY A 154 9.73 6.35 14.30
N GLU A 155 9.65 5.14 13.79
CA GLU A 155 10.76 4.43 13.18
C GLU A 155 10.75 4.69 11.68
N HIS A 156 11.93 4.99 11.14
CA HIS A 156 12.14 5.23 9.72
C HIS A 156 13.01 4.10 9.17
N SER A 157 12.49 3.39 8.17
CA SER A 157 13.22 2.31 7.50
C SER A 157 13.42 2.65 6.03
N LEU A 158 14.69 2.69 5.59
CA LEU A 158 15.05 2.66 4.19
C LEU A 158 15.41 1.23 3.82
N LYS A 159 14.60 0.62 2.95
CA LYS A 159 14.93 -0.65 2.32
C LYS A 159 15.84 -0.37 1.12
N PRO A 160 17.13 -0.79 1.14
CA PRO A 160 18.01 -0.65 -0.02
C PRO A 160 17.48 -1.48 -1.20
N SER A 161 18.10 -1.32 -2.37
CA SER A 161 17.66 -1.99 -3.60
C SER A 161 17.40 -3.47 -3.38
N PHE A 162 16.20 -3.92 -3.75
CA PHE A 162 15.78 -5.31 -3.70
C PHE A 162 15.18 -5.73 -5.05
N THR A 163 15.10 -7.03 -5.28
CA THR A 163 14.57 -7.61 -6.52
C THR A 163 13.04 -7.58 -6.53
N LEU A 164 12.45 -7.25 -7.67
CA LEU A 164 11.02 -7.23 -7.89
C LEU A 164 10.67 -7.78 -9.28
N ASP A 165 9.91 -8.87 -9.32
CA ASP A 165 9.41 -9.44 -10.57
C ASP A 165 8.10 -8.75 -10.98
N THR A 166 8.20 -7.76 -11.87
CA THR A 166 7.01 -7.02 -12.34
C THR A 166 6.23 -7.78 -13.42
N THR A 167 6.69 -8.96 -13.83
CA THR A 167 6.01 -9.81 -14.83
C THR A 167 4.99 -10.76 -14.21
N LYS A 168 4.96 -10.81 -12.87
CA LYS A 168 3.99 -11.54 -12.06
C LYS A 168 3.09 -10.58 -11.29
N ASP A 169 2.03 -11.14 -10.71
CA ASP A 169 1.20 -10.40 -9.77
C ASP A 169 2.04 -10.09 -8.53
N ASN A 170 1.89 -8.87 -8.04
CA ASN A 170 2.65 -8.36 -6.90
C ASN A 170 1.69 -8.11 -5.75
N ILE A 171 1.82 -8.85 -4.65
CA ILE A 171 0.91 -8.79 -3.51
C ILE A 171 1.51 -7.89 -2.45
N VAL A 172 0.87 -6.74 -2.21
CA VAL A 172 1.16 -5.87 -1.07
C VAL A 172 0.35 -6.38 0.11
N GLN A 173 0.98 -6.62 1.25
CA GLN A 173 0.28 -7.10 2.43
C GLN A 173 0.83 -6.49 3.71
N ILE A 174 -0.07 -6.24 4.66
CA ILE A 174 0.26 -5.95 6.05
C ILE A 174 -0.01 -7.21 6.86
N THR A 175 1.00 -7.74 7.53
CA THR A 175 0.94 -8.98 8.31
C THR A 175 1.19 -8.70 9.78
N GLY A 176 0.68 -9.58 10.63
CA GLY A 176 0.90 -9.53 12.08
C GLY A 176 1.29 -10.90 12.62
N GLU A 177 2.03 -10.90 13.72
CA GLU A 177 2.42 -12.08 14.48
C GLU A 177 2.55 -11.69 15.96
N PHE A 178 2.02 -12.50 16.88
CA PHE A 178 2.31 -12.36 18.31
C PHE A 178 3.49 -13.22 18.71
N ALA A 179 4.35 -12.73 19.61
CA ALA A 179 5.45 -13.52 20.15
C ALA A 179 4.99 -14.70 21.03
N ALA A 180 3.76 -14.66 21.53
CA ALA A 180 3.12 -15.74 22.27
C ALA A 180 1.61 -15.70 22.08
N ALA A 181 0.98 -16.87 22.03
CA ALA A 181 -0.48 -16.99 22.02
C ALA A 181 -1.04 -16.60 23.40
N ASN A 182 -1.94 -15.62 23.43
CA ASN A 182 -2.73 -15.26 24.61
C ASN A 182 -4.18 -14.94 24.21
N ALA A 183 -5.16 -15.33 25.04
CA ALA A 183 -6.58 -15.11 24.79
C ALA A 183 -6.99 -13.62 24.72
N GLY A 184 -6.21 -12.72 25.31
CA GLY A 184 -6.40 -11.27 25.21
C GLY A 184 -5.75 -10.63 23.99
N ASN A 185 -5.08 -11.41 23.12
CA ASN A 185 -4.39 -10.90 21.94
C ASN A 185 -5.33 -10.86 20.73
N THR A 186 -5.51 -9.67 20.19
CA THR A 186 -6.26 -9.39 18.96
C THR A 186 -5.51 -8.32 18.18
N LEU A 187 -5.38 -8.47 16.86
CA LEU A 187 -4.82 -7.45 16.00
C LEU A 187 -5.67 -7.33 14.73
N VAL A 188 -6.10 -6.11 14.42
CA VAL A 188 -7.04 -5.83 13.33
C VAL A 188 -6.57 -4.61 12.56
N ASN A 189 -6.51 -4.76 11.24
CA ASN A 189 -6.24 -3.64 10.35
C ASN A 189 -7.54 -2.91 10.01
N GLY A 190 -7.61 -1.60 10.28
CA GLY A 190 -8.80 -0.80 9.97
C GLY A 190 -8.67 0.03 8.69
N ILE A 191 -7.44 0.42 8.33
CA ILE A 191 -7.15 1.20 7.12
C ILE A 191 -6.11 0.45 6.32
N PHE A 192 -6.41 0.17 5.05
CA PHE A 192 -5.43 -0.32 4.09
C PHE A 192 -5.68 0.35 2.74
N VAL A 193 -4.71 1.14 2.30
CA VAL A 193 -4.77 1.88 1.04
C VAL A 193 -3.49 1.61 0.26
N VAL A 194 -3.64 1.23 -0.99
CA VAL A 194 -2.56 1.07 -1.95
C VAL A 194 -2.86 1.89 -3.20
N ASP A 195 -1.99 2.86 -3.47
CA ASP A 195 -2.04 3.70 -4.66
C ASP A 195 -0.81 3.41 -5.55
N VAL A 196 -1.05 3.18 -6.83
CA VAL A 196 0.00 2.90 -7.82
C VAL A 196 0.05 4.06 -8.80
N VAL A 197 1.17 4.79 -8.77
CA VAL A 197 1.41 5.94 -9.64
C VAL A 197 2.47 5.57 -10.65
N ASN A 198 2.05 5.38 -11.89
CA ASN A 198 2.96 5.18 -13.02
C ASN A 198 3.49 6.52 -13.53
N PRO A 199 4.74 6.57 -14.04
CA PRO A 199 5.27 7.78 -14.64
C PRO A 199 4.46 8.15 -15.89
N SER A 200 4.32 9.45 -16.14
CA SER A 200 3.77 9.93 -17.40
C SER A 200 4.70 9.50 -18.55
N THR A 201 4.15 8.72 -19.48
CA THR A 201 4.81 8.36 -20.74
C THR A 201 4.87 9.54 -21.69
#